data_AF-A0A3B9FIG0-F1
#
_entry.id   AF-A0A3B9FIG0-F1
#
_cell.length_a   1.000
_cell.length_b   1.000
_cell.length_c   1.000
_cell.angle_alpha   90.00
_cell.angle_beta   90.00
_cell.angle_gamma   90.00
#
_symmetry.space_group_name_H-M   'P 1'
#
loop_
_entity.id
_entity.type
_entity.pdbx_description
1 polymer ?
#
loop_
_entity_poly.entity_id
_entity_poly.type
_entity_poly.pdbx_seq_one_letter_code
_entity_poly.pdbx_strand_id
1 'polypeptide(L)'
;DLGQGGWLHSPWFGNFFRGNENWLHHGSHGWLFTVPGQGNSMWMWNPHQRWLWTSPSIYPHLYRNKDGSWLYFVAYGPTLRFYYNQTTNAYEQALP
;
A
#
# COMPACT_ATOMS: atom_id res chain seq x y z
N ASP A 1 3.16 0.31 20.17
CA ASP A 1 2.18 1.38 20.39
C ASP A 1 2.96 2.69 20.47
N LEU A 2 2.74 3.63 19.55
CA LEU A 2 3.55 4.86 19.45
C LEU A 2 3.02 6.01 20.32
N GLY A 3 2.06 5.75 21.21
CA GLY A 3 1.65 6.73 22.23
C GLY A 3 0.92 7.97 21.69
N GLN A 4 0.47 7.96 20.43
CA GLN A 4 -0.37 9.02 19.85
C GLN A 4 -1.63 8.44 19.21
N GLY A 5 -2.76 8.64 19.91
CA GLY A 5 -4.14 8.67 19.40
C GLY A 5 -4.42 7.97 18.08
N GLY A 6 -4.25 6.64 17.99
CA GLY A 6 -4.72 5.82 16.85
C GLY A 6 -3.65 5.38 15.84
N TRP A 7 -2.38 5.79 16.00
CA TRP A 7 -1.27 5.26 15.19
C TRP A 7 -0.77 3.91 15.71
N LEU A 8 -0.67 2.96 14.79
CA LEU A 8 -0.20 1.59 14.99
C LEU A 8 1.07 1.35 14.17
N HIS A 9 1.82 0.32 14.57
CA HIS A 9 3.02 -0.12 13.89
C HIS A 9 2.90 -1.61 13.52
N SER A 10 3.14 -1.93 12.25
CA SER A 10 3.31 -3.28 11.75
C SER A 10 4.79 -3.53 11.40
N PRO A 11 5.40 -4.64 11.84
CA PRO A 11 6.80 -4.95 11.52
C PRO A 11 7.11 -5.02 10.02
N TRP A 12 6.11 -5.34 9.19
CA TRP A 12 6.28 -5.48 7.74
C TRP A 12 5.56 -4.37 6.95
N PHE A 13 4.48 -3.81 7.50
CA PHE A 13 3.67 -2.78 6.84
C PHE A 13 3.90 -1.38 7.43
N GLY A 14 4.91 -1.17 8.27
CA GLY A 14 5.26 0.15 8.78
C GLY A 14 4.18 0.80 9.67
N ASN A 15 4.22 2.13 9.71
CA ASN A 15 3.33 2.93 10.56
C ASN A 15 2.05 3.30 9.81
N PHE A 16 0.90 3.09 10.45
CA PHE A 16 -0.39 3.46 9.91
C PHE A 16 -1.35 3.91 11.00
N PHE A 17 -2.24 4.84 10.68
CA PHE A 17 -3.35 5.24 11.51
C PHE A 17 -4.59 4.43 11.12
N ARG A 18 -5.26 3.84 12.10
CA ARG A 18 -6.53 3.13 11.85
C ARG A 18 -7.67 4.13 11.78
N GLY A 19 -8.24 4.31 10.58
CA GLY A 19 -9.43 5.11 10.37
C GLY A 19 -10.70 4.34 10.69
N ASN A 20 -11.84 4.89 10.23
CA ASN A 20 -13.14 4.23 10.41
C ASN A 20 -13.30 3.07 9.41
N GLU A 21 -14.08 2.08 9.84
CA GLU A 21 -14.36 0.87 9.06
C GLU A 21 -13.07 0.14 8.62
N ASN A 22 -12.81 0.11 7.33
CA ASN A 22 -11.69 -0.58 6.68
C ASN A 22 -10.65 0.40 6.10
N TRP A 23 -10.80 1.69 6.37
CA TRP A 23 -9.83 2.71 5.96
C TRP A 23 -8.68 2.80 6.96
N LEU A 24 -7.47 2.93 6.43
CA LEU A 24 -6.29 3.32 7.19
C LEU A 24 -5.50 4.39 6.44
N HIS A 25 -4.75 5.20 7.17
CA HIS A 25 -3.78 6.12 6.60
C HIS A 25 -2.37 5.61 6.89
N HIS A 26 -1.70 5.08 5.86
CA HIS A 26 -0.34 4.58 5.97
C HIS A 26 0.68 5.71 5.72
N GLY A 27 1.75 5.78 6.53
CA GLY A 27 2.73 6.87 6.48
C GLY A 27 3.36 7.11 5.10
N SER A 28 3.50 6.05 4.29
CA SER A 28 4.09 6.11 2.94
C SER A 28 3.07 6.01 1.80
N HIS A 29 1.91 5.39 2.04
CA HIS A 29 0.92 5.08 0.99
C HIS A 29 -0.28 6.02 1.03
N GLY A 30 -0.45 6.79 2.11
CA GLY A 30 -1.65 7.60 2.33
C GLY A 30 -2.88 6.76 2.67
N TRP A 31 -4.04 7.26 2.28
CA TRP A 31 -5.32 6.59 2.52
C TRP A 31 -5.48 5.33 1.67
N LEU A 32 -5.76 4.23 2.35
CA LEU A 32 -6.00 2.92 1.76
C LEU A 32 -7.26 2.32 2.38
N PHE A 33 -8.15 1.81 1.53
CA PHE A 33 -9.20 0.90 1.98
C PHE A 33 -8.63 -0.51 1.95
N THR A 34 -8.75 -1.25 3.05
CA THR A 34 -8.09 -2.55 3.21
C THR A 34 -9.08 -3.66 3.48
N VAL A 35 -8.85 -4.82 2.87
CA VAL A 35 -9.59 -6.05 3.20
C VAL A 35 -8.60 -7.20 3.39
N PRO A 36 -8.85 -8.11 4.34
CA PRO A 36 -7.99 -9.27 4.52
C PRO A 36 -8.00 -10.15 3.25
N GLY A 37 -6.83 -10.65 2.89
CA GLY A 37 -6.69 -11.71 1.89
C GLY A 37 -6.67 -13.09 2.53
N GLN A 38 -6.23 -14.10 1.78
CA GLN A 38 -5.97 -15.42 2.36
C GLN A 38 -4.71 -15.40 3.23
N GLY A 39 -4.73 -16.12 4.35
CA GLY A 39 -3.63 -16.14 5.31
C GLY A 39 -3.35 -14.73 5.88
N ASN A 40 -2.08 -14.35 5.96
CA ASN A 40 -1.67 -13.03 6.47
C ASN A 40 -1.56 -11.95 5.37
N SER A 41 -2.12 -12.20 4.18
CA SER A 41 -2.11 -11.24 3.08
C SER A 41 -3.23 -10.20 3.19
N MET A 42 -3.13 -9.13 2.42
CA MET A 42 -4.18 -8.12 2.34
C MET A 42 -4.35 -7.61 0.92
N TRP A 43 -5.58 -7.18 0.63
CA TRP A 43 -5.87 -6.27 -0.47
C TRP A 43 -5.96 -4.84 0.07
N MET A 44 -5.40 -3.90 -0.66
CA MET A 44 -5.49 -2.47 -0.40
C MET A 44 -5.96 -1.76 -1.67
N TRP A 45 -6.80 -0.76 -1.51
CA TRP A 45 -7.34 0.03 -2.61
C TRP A 45 -7.01 1.50 -2.44
N ASN A 46 -6.61 2.15 -3.54
CA ASN A 46 -6.61 3.61 -3.68
C ASN A 46 -7.10 4.01 -5.09
N PRO A 47 -7.51 5.27 -5.31
CA PRO A 47 -8.03 5.71 -6.59
C PRO A 47 -7.08 5.53 -7.79
N HIS A 48 -5.76 5.66 -7.57
CA HIS A 48 -4.75 5.69 -8.65
C HIS A 48 -4.33 4.28 -9.09
N GLN A 49 -4.06 3.41 -8.11
CA GLN A 49 -3.60 2.04 -8.34
C GLN A 49 -4.73 1.01 -8.34
N ARG A 50 -5.93 1.38 -7.88
CA ARG A 50 -7.07 0.47 -7.66
C ARG A 50 -6.67 -0.62 -6.66
N TRP A 51 -7.15 -1.85 -6.85
CA TRP A 51 -6.85 -2.97 -5.95
C TRP A 51 -5.41 -3.46 -6.14
N LEU A 52 -4.68 -3.46 -5.03
CA LEU A 52 -3.34 -3.98 -4.88
C LEU A 52 -3.37 -5.11 -3.85
N TRP A 53 -2.67 -6.21 -4.09
CA TRP A 53 -2.49 -7.30 -3.13
C TRP A 53 -1.04 -7.39 -2.69
N THR A 54 -0.82 -7.68 -1.42
CA THR A 54 0.51 -7.95 -0.87
C THR A 54 0.44 -8.83 0.37
N SER A 55 1.59 -9.28 0.86
CA SER A 55 1.70 -10.05 2.10
C SER A 55 3.01 -9.72 2.82
N PRO A 56 3.14 -10.09 4.10
CA PRO A 56 4.36 -9.87 4.87
C PRO A 56 5.63 -10.42 4.21
N SER A 57 5.53 -11.49 3.41
CA SER A 57 6.69 -12.15 2.80
C SER A 57 7.13 -11.51 1.48
N ILE A 58 6.34 -10.61 0.89
CA ILE A 58 6.64 -10.03 -0.43
C ILE A 58 6.62 -8.50 -0.45
N TYR A 59 5.99 -7.85 0.52
CA TYR A 59 6.02 -6.39 0.64
C TYR A 59 7.48 -5.90 0.64
N PRO A 60 7.86 -4.88 -0.16
CA PRO A 60 7.01 -3.88 -0.82
C PRO A 60 6.58 -4.20 -2.28
N HIS A 61 6.57 -5.48 -2.68
CA HIS A 61 5.95 -5.90 -3.94
C HIS A 61 4.43 -5.99 -3.81
N LEU A 62 3.74 -5.46 -4.83
CA LEU A 62 2.29 -5.28 -4.86
C LEU A 62 1.77 -5.83 -6.20
N TYR A 63 0.85 -6.79 -6.15
CA TYR A 63 0.14 -7.24 -7.35
C TYR A 63 -1.05 -6.32 -7.63
N ARG A 64 -1.12 -5.73 -8.82
CA ARG A 64 -2.19 -4.82 -9.23
C ARG A 64 -3.25 -5.55 -10.03
N ASN A 65 -4.48 -5.58 -9.50
CA ASN A 65 -5.57 -6.35 -10.09
C ASN A 65 -6.07 -5.79 -11.44
N LYS A 66 -6.04 -4.46 -11.64
CA LYS A 66 -6.65 -3.83 -12.82
C LYS A 66 -6.02 -4.28 -14.15
N ASP A 67 -4.75 -4.65 -14.12
CA ASP A 67 -3.95 -4.99 -15.31
C ASP A 67 -2.96 -6.15 -15.07
N GLY A 68 -3.08 -6.84 -13.93
CA GLY A 68 -2.25 -7.99 -13.58
C GLY A 68 -0.76 -7.68 -13.36
N SER A 69 -0.37 -6.41 -13.25
CA SER A 69 1.03 -6.02 -13.15
C SER A 69 1.59 -6.17 -11.74
N TRP A 70 2.87 -6.51 -11.64
CA TRP A 70 3.61 -6.42 -10.39
C TRP A 70 4.28 -5.06 -10.27
N LEU A 71 4.01 -4.38 -9.17
CA LEU A 71 4.60 -3.11 -8.80
C LEU A 71 5.56 -3.31 -7.63
N TYR A 72 6.74 -2.70 -7.68
CA TYR A 72 7.59 -2.53 -6.52
C TYR A 72 7.45 -1.10 -6.01
N PHE A 73 7.05 -0.92 -4.75
CA PHE A 73 6.96 0.42 -4.15
C PHE A 73 8.35 0.93 -3.77
N VAL A 74 8.80 1.98 -4.47
CA VAL A 74 10.19 2.47 -4.41
C VAL A 74 10.35 3.58 -3.39
N ALA A 75 9.54 4.63 -3.51
CA ALA A 75 9.69 5.85 -2.74
C ALA A 75 8.39 6.64 -2.67
N TYR A 76 8.32 7.55 -1.70
CA TYR A 76 7.20 8.47 -1.53
C TYR A 76 7.70 9.86 -1.12
N GLY A 77 6.89 10.87 -1.43
CA GLY A 77 7.06 12.25 -0.99
C GLY A 77 5.71 12.87 -0.62
N PRO A 78 5.67 14.16 -0.29
CA PRO A 78 4.45 14.84 0.17
C PRO A 78 3.26 14.68 -0.78
N THR A 79 3.53 14.64 -2.09
CA THR A 79 2.51 14.55 -3.13
C THR A 79 2.68 13.35 -4.04
N LEU A 80 3.72 12.52 -3.89
CA LEU A 80 4.07 11.54 -4.92
C LEU A 80 4.32 10.17 -4.33
N ARG A 81 3.94 9.13 -5.06
CA ARG A 81 4.36 7.74 -4.82
C ARG A 81 4.94 7.16 -6.10
N PHE A 82 6.12 6.57 -6.00
CA PHE A 82 6.84 5.96 -7.10
C PHE A 82 6.79 4.44 -7.02
N TYR A 83 6.42 3.84 -8.14
CA TYR A 83 6.38 2.40 -8.32
C TYR A 83 7.27 2.03 -9.50
N TYR A 84 7.97 0.91 -9.42
CA TYR A 84 8.54 0.27 -10.59
C TYR A 84 7.58 -0.80 -11.10
N ASN A 85 7.06 -0.65 -12.32
CA ASN A 85 6.19 -1.64 -12.95
C ASN A 85 7.02 -2.67 -13.70
N GLN A 86 6.97 -3.91 -13.24
CA GLN A 86 7.73 -5.03 -13.79
C GLN A 86 7.22 -5.52 -15.15
N THR A 87 5.94 -5.27 -15.46
CA THR A 87 5.36 -5.59 -16.77
C THR A 87 5.92 -4.69 -17.86
N THR A 88 6.08 -3.39 -17.56
CA THR A 88 6.54 -2.38 -18.53
C THR A 88 8.04 -2.07 -18.41
N ASN A 89 8.70 -2.56 -17.36
CA ASN A 89 10.06 -2.21 -16.98
C ASN A 89 10.30 -0.70 -16.83
N ALA A 90 9.29 0.03 -16.35
CA ALA A 90 9.32 1.48 -16.23
C ALA A 90 8.82 1.96 -14.85
N TYR A 91 9.23 3.18 -14.48
CA TYR A 91 8.71 3.85 -13.30
C TYR A 91 7.33 4.45 -13.57
N GLU A 92 6.41 4.29 -12.63
CA GLU A 92 5.10 4.91 -12.61
C GLU A 92 4.97 5.83 -11.40
N GLN A 93 4.35 6.98 -11.63
CA GLN A 93 4.01 7.95 -10.61
C GLN A 93 2.51 7.85 -10.32
N ALA A 94 2.16 7.64 -9.05
CA ALA A 94 0.81 7.94 -8.60
C ALA A 94 0.80 9.39 -8.09
N LEU A 95 0.04 10.24 -8.77
CA LEU A 95 -0.37 11.54 -8.21
C LEU A 95 -1.37 11.29 -7.05
N PRO A 96 -1.64 12.25 -6.16
CA PRO A 96 -2.69 12.16 -5.15
C PRO A 96 -4.09 12.33 -5.73
#